data_AF-A0A5B7K472-F1
#
_entry.id   AF-A0A5B7K472-F1
#
_cell.length_a   1.000
_cell.length_b   1.000
_cell.length_c   1.000
_cell.angle_alpha   90.00
_cell.angle_beta   90.00
_cell.angle_gamma   90.00
#
_symmetry.space_group_name_H-M   'P 1'
#
loop_
_entity.id
_entity.type
_entity.pdbx_description
1 polymer ?
#
loop_
_entity_poly.entity_id
_entity_poly.type
_entity_poly.pdbx_seq_one_letter_code
_entity_poly.pdbx_strand_id
1 'polypeptide(L)'
;MDAAAKMALTHVNITPLPLHPHSAKRLISRLCHSSWDSSLNTALRITSMGLYHSDSSPQLWVRKQSCILDVALTRLRLGHTRLTSHLHRLGLSPDPYCPWCRMVEETIEHFLLHCSRFHSHCVLLRDHLVALGVYL
;
A
#
# COMPACT_ATOMS: atom_id res chain seq x y z
N MET A 1 -52.97 -27.23 -13.96
CA MET A 1 -52.50 -26.56 -12.74
C MET A 1 -51.35 -25.57 -12.98
N ASP A 2 -51.15 -25.06 -14.21
CA ASP A 2 -49.92 -24.29 -14.56
C ASP A 2 -50.18 -22.86 -15.07
N ALA A 3 -51.42 -22.39 -14.97
CA ALA A 3 -51.80 -21.05 -15.43
C ALA A 3 -51.44 -19.96 -14.40
N ALA A 4 -51.50 -20.28 -13.10
CA ALA A 4 -51.20 -19.34 -12.03
C ALA A 4 -49.70 -18.99 -11.94
N ALA A 5 -48.81 -19.96 -12.16
CA ALA A 5 -47.36 -19.74 -12.14
C ALA A 5 -46.88 -18.85 -13.29
N LYS A 6 -47.49 -18.96 -14.48
CA LYS A 6 -47.15 -18.12 -15.65
C LYS A 6 -47.64 -16.67 -15.52
N MET A 7 -48.75 -16.44 -14.82
CA MET A 7 -49.27 -15.09 -14.55
C MET A 7 -48.47 -14.32 -13.50
N ALA A 8 -47.66 -14.99 -12.68
CA ALA A 8 -46.78 -14.32 -11.72
C ALA A 8 -45.57 -13.62 -12.39
N LEU A 9 -45.23 -13.98 -13.63
CA LEU A 9 -44.10 -13.41 -14.38
C LEU A 9 -44.44 -12.15 -15.17
N THR A 10 -45.72 -11.76 -15.27
CA THR A 10 -46.15 -10.58 -16.04
C THR A 10 -46.12 -9.29 -15.22
N HIS A 11 -46.09 -9.39 -13.89
CA HIS A 11 -45.81 -8.25 -13.02
C HIS A 11 -44.32 -8.21 -12.69
N VAL A 12 -43.56 -7.47 -13.50
CA VAL A 12 -42.23 -6.99 -13.12
C VAL A 12 -42.42 -5.89 -12.06
N ASN A 13 -42.97 -6.25 -10.91
CA ASN A 13 -42.86 -5.44 -9.71
C ASN A 13 -41.49 -5.78 -9.11
N ILE A 14 -40.44 -5.27 -9.75
CA ILE A 14 -39.12 -5.18 -9.11
C ILE A 14 -39.31 -4.15 -8.01
N THR A 15 -39.78 -4.58 -6.85
CA THR A 15 -39.59 -3.81 -5.62
C THR A 15 -38.07 -3.74 -5.43
N PRO A 16 -37.44 -2.55 -5.55
CA PRO A 16 -36.03 -2.44 -5.27
C PRO A 16 -35.87 -2.69 -3.78
N LEU A 17 -35.47 -3.90 -3.42
CA LEU A 17 -35.10 -4.21 -2.05
C LEU A 17 -33.95 -3.25 -1.71
N PRO A 18 -34.11 -2.32 -0.75
CA PRO A 18 -33.06 -1.37 -0.43
C PRO A 18 -31.90 -2.16 0.16
N LEU A 19 -30.89 -2.43 -0.67
CA LEU A 19 -29.67 -3.07 -0.21
C LEU A 19 -29.03 -2.13 0.79
N HIS A 20 -28.83 -2.62 2.02
CA HIS A 20 -28.13 -1.87 3.06
C HIS A 20 -26.82 -1.30 2.48
N PRO A 21 -26.46 -0.02 2.72
CA PRO A 21 -25.34 0.65 2.05
C PRO A 21 -24.01 -0.13 2.11
N HIS A 22 -23.76 -0.83 3.21
CA HIS A 22 -22.60 -1.72 3.35
C HIS A 22 -22.65 -2.90 2.35
N SER A 23 -23.80 -3.55 2.21
CA SER A 23 -24.01 -4.67 1.27
C SER A 23 -23.93 -4.21 -0.18
N ALA A 24 -24.49 -3.04 -0.49
CA ALA A 24 -24.37 -2.39 -1.80
C ALA A 24 -22.90 -2.07 -2.13
N LYS A 25 -22.18 -1.42 -1.20
CA LYS A 25 -20.75 -1.14 -1.34
C LYS A 25 -19.92 -2.41 -1.53
N ARG A 26 -20.21 -3.46 -0.77
CA ARG A 26 -19.53 -4.76 -0.88
C ARG A 26 -19.85 -5.47 -2.19
N LEU A 27 -21.06 -5.30 -2.73
CA LEU A 27 -21.42 -5.83 -4.04
C LEU A 27 -20.70 -5.06 -5.16
N ILE A 28 -20.73 -3.73 -5.14
CA ILE A 28 -20.04 -2.87 -6.10
C ILE A 28 -18.54 -3.17 -6.08
N SER A 29 -17.93 -3.17 -4.90
CA SER A 29 -16.49 -3.49 -4.76
C SER A 29 -16.17 -4.87 -5.34
N ARG A 30 -16.98 -5.90 -5.04
CA ARG A 30 -16.80 -7.24 -5.62
C ARG A 30 -16.91 -7.24 -7.14
N LEU A 31 -17.92 -6.59 -7.71
CA LEU A 31 -18.13 -6.53 -9.16
C LEU A 31 -17.01 -5.77 -9.87
N CYS A 32 -16.59 -4.64 -9.31
CA CYS A 32 -15.45 -3.88 -9.83
C CYS A 32 -14.16 -4.70 -9.77
N HIS A 33 -13.88 -5.37 -8.65
CA HIS A 33 -12.71 -6.23 -8.52
C HIS A 33 -12.76 -7.39 -9.53
N SER A 34 -13.90 -8.09 -9.66
CA SER A 34 -14.01 -9.19 -10.62
C SER A 34 -13.85 -8.75 -12.07
N SER A 35 -14.39 -7.58 -12.42
CA SER A 35 -14.23 -7.01 -13.77
C SER A 35 -12.77 -6.64 -14.02
N TRP A 36 -12.14 -5.99 -13.05
CA TRP A 36 -10.73 -5.61 -13.13
C TRP A 36 -9.81 -6.82 -13.25
N ASP A 37 -9.99 -7.84 -12.40
CA ASP A 37 -9.18 -9.06 -12.42
C ASP A 37 -9.32 -9.81 -13.74
N SER A 38 -10.52 -9.86 -14.32
CA SER A 38 -10.73 -10.49 -15.64
C SER A 38 -9.98 -9.74 -16.75
N SER A 39 -10.10 -8.41 -16.79
CA SER A 39 -9.40 -7.56 -17.76
C SER A 39 -7.88 -7.65 -17.59
N LEU A 40 -7.40 -7.61 -16.35
CA LEU A 40 -5.97 -7.69 -16.03
C LEU A 40 -5.39 -9.07 -16.37
N ASN A 41 -6.04 -10.17 -15.98
CA ASN A 41 -5.59 -11.52 -16.34
C ASN A 41 -5.50 -11.72 -17.84
N THR A 42 -6.43 -11.12 -18.60
CA THR A 42 -6.42 -11.17 -20.06
C THR A 42 -5.21 -10.39 -20.60
N ALA A 43 -4.97 -9.17 -20.09
CA ALA A 43 -3.83 -8.34 -20.48
C ALA A 43 -2.47 -8.97 -20.13
N LEU A 44 -2.35 -9.61 -18.95
CA LEU A 44 -1.12 -10.27 -18.53
C LEU A 44 -0.79 -11.48 -19.42
N ARG A 45 -1.78 -12.19 -19.96
CA ARG A 45 -1.55 -13.31 -20.89
C ARG A 45 -1.01 -12.90 -22.25
N ILE A 46 -1.34 -11.69 -22.71
CA ILE A 46 -1.02 -11.21 -24.07
C ILE A 46 0.16 -10.23 -24.10
N THR A 47 0.46 -9.59 -22.96
CA THR A 47 1.55 -8.63 -22.87
C THR A 47 2.76 -9.25 -22.18
N SER A 48 3.96 -8.75 -22.51
CA SER A 48 5.21 -9.09 -21.83
C SER A 48 5.17 -8.82 -20.32
N MET A 49 4.18 -8.07 -19.84
CA MET A 49 3.99 -7.74 -18.43
C MET A 49 3.64 -8.96 -17.57
N GLY A 50 2.96 -9.97 -18.12
CA GLY A 50 2.67 -11.22 -17.40
C GLY A 50 3.90 -12.06 -17.06
N LEU A 51 5.03 -11.81 -17.72
CA LEU A 51 6.32 -12.43 -17.38
C LEU A 51 6.89 -11.90 -16.06
N TYR A 52 6.53 -10.66 -15.69
CA TYR A 52 7.02 -9.99 -14.49
C TYR A 52 5.99 -9.95 -13.36
N HIS A 53 4.70 -10.02 -13.68
CA HIS A 53 3.61 -9.94 -12.71
C HIS A 53 2.56 -11.01 -13.02
N SER A 54 2.68 -12.17 -12.38
CA SER A 54 1.79 -13.32 -12.58
C SER A 54 0.57 -13.32 -11.67
N ASP A 55 0.63 -12.54 -10.59
CA ASP A 55 -0.37 -12.50 -9.53
C ASP A 55 -0.79 -11.05 -9.27
N SER A 56 -2.10 -10.77 -9.32
CA SER A 56 -2.67 -9.47 -8.92
C SER A 56 -2.86 -9.36 -7.41
N SER A 57 -2.59 -10.44 -6.67
CA SER A 57 -2.65 -10.45 -5.21
C SER A 57 -1.78 -9.33 -4.67
N PRO A 58 -2.30 -8.53 -3.72
CA PRO A 58 -1.46 -7.58 -3.02
C PRO A 58 -0.28 -8.35 -2.45
N GLN A 59 0.94 -7.97 -2.87
CA GLN A 59 2.19 -8.51 -2.36
C GLN A 59 2.10 -8.59 -0.82
N LEU A 60 2.75 -9.55 -0.17
CA LEU A 60 2.61 -9.76 1.28
C LEU A 60 2.84 -8.48 2.12
N TRP A 61 3.65 -7.54 1.62
CA TRP A 61 3.88 -6.21 2.24
C TRP A 61 2.81 -5.15 1.94
N VAL A 62 1.89 -5.39 1.00
CA VAL A 62 0.71 -4.56 0.66
C VAL A 62 -0.50 -4.98 1.52
N ARG A 63 -0.36 -6.00 2.38
CA ARG A 63 -1.42 -6.48 3.24
C ARG A 63 -1.73 -5.45 4.34
N LYS A 64 -2.69 -4.57 4.01
CA LYS A 64 -3.33 -3.50 4.80
C LYS A 64 -3.21 -3.68 6.32
N GLN A 65 -2.17 -3.12 6.92
CA GLN A 65 -2.17 -2.79 8.35
C GLN A 65 -2.27 -1.28 8.56
N SER A 66 -1.64 -0.46 7.69
CA SER A 66 -1.85 1.00 7.67
C SER A 66 -1.28 1.63 6.39
N CYS A 67 -2.13 2.26 5.57
CA CYS A 67 -1.71 3.00 4.37
C CYS A 67 -0.65 4.08 4.69
N ILE A 68 -0.73 4.69 5.87
CA ILE A 68 0.24 5.72 6.31
C ILE A 68 1.62 5.10 6.48
N LEU A 69 1.70 3.92 7.11
CA LEU A 69 2.96 3.20 7.27
C LEU A 69 3.50 2.72 5.92
N ASP A 70 2.64 2.22 5.04
CA ASP A 70 3.02 1.78 3.69
C ASP A 70 3.63 2.92 2.87
N VAL A 71 3.00 4.11 2.91
CA VAL A 71 3.52 5.32 2.25
C VAL A 71 4.85 5.75 2.87
N ALA A 72 4.96 5.72 4.20
CA ALA A 72 6.21 6.09 4.88
C ALA A 72 7.35 5.13 4.52
N LEU A 73 7.11 3.82 4.56
CA LEU A 73 8.09 2.79 4.17
C LEU A 73 8.47 2.91 2.70
N THR A 74 7.51 3.15 1.81
CA THR A 74 7.77 3.34 0.38
C THR A 74 8.67 4.55 0.15
N ARG A 75 8.37 5.68 0.81
CA ARG A 75 9.19 6.89 0.74
C ARG A 75 10.62 6.66 1.24
N LEU A 76 10.77 5.94 2.36
CA LEU A 76 12.08 5.57 2.89
C LEU A 76 12.84 4.68 1.90
N ARG A 77 12.20 3.63 1.37
CA ARG A 77 12.83 2.69 0.41
C ARG A 77 13.30 3.38 -0.87
N LEU A 78 12.53 4.33 -1.38
CA LEU A 78 12.85 5.05 -2.61
C LEU A 78 13.78 6.25 -2.38
N GLY A 79 14.14 6.57 -1.13
CA GLY A 79 14.92 7.76 -0.83
C GLY A 79 14.16 9.08 -0.93
N HIS A 80 12.84 9.04 -1.17
CA HIS A 80 11.95 10.23 -1.25
C HIS A 80 11.57 10.72 0.15
N THR A 81 12.57 11.22 0.87
CA THR A 81 12.43 11.63 2.27
C THR A 81 12.50 13.15 2.42
N ARG A 82 12.18 13.64 3.61
CA ARG A 82 12.36 15.07 3.97
C ARG A 82 13.59 15.29 4.84
N LEU A 83 14.55 14.37 4.79
CA LEU A 83 15.81 14.50 5.51
C LEU A 83 16.71 15.53 4.82
N THR A 84 17.53 16.25 5.58
CA THR A 84 18.34 17.38 5.08
C THR A 84 19.29 16.96 3.97
N SER A 85 19.86 15.75 4.02
CA SER A 85 20.65 15.17 2.91
C SER A 85 19.88 15.17 1.58
N HIS A 86 18.63 14.70 1.59
CA HIS A 86 17.79 14.66 0.39
C HIS A 86 17.39 16.07 -0.06
N LEU A 87 17.02 16.94 0.89
CA LEU A 87 16.64 18.32 0.60
C LEU A 87 17.82 19.13 0.03
N HIS A 88 19.04 18.90 0.52
CA HIS A 88 20.24 19.55 0.03
C HIS A 88 20.54 19.16 -1.42
N ARG A 89 20.40 17.86 -1.77
CA ARG A 89 20.50 17.40 -3.17
C ARG A 89 19.49 18.07 -4.11
N LEU A 90 18.32 18.46 -3.59
CA LEU A 90 17.30 19.18 -4.34
C LEU A 90 17.51 20.71 -4.34
N GLY A 91 18.55 21.22 -3.68
CA GLY A 91 18.78 22.66 -3.53
C GLY A 91 17.79 23.36 -2.57
N LEU A 92 17.08 22.61 -1.74
CA LEU A 92 16.08 23.11 -0.78
C LEU A 92 16.61 23.29 0.64
N SER A 93 17.80 22.74 0.94
CA SER A 93 18.50 22.91 2.22
C SER A 93 19.90 23.48 1.97
N PRO A 94 20.39 24.42 2.81
CA PRO A 94 21.72 25.00 2.65
C PRO A 94 22.84 23.98 2.81
N ASP A 95 22.64 22.97 3.66
CA ASP A 95 23.61 21.92 3.96
C ASP A 95 22.91 20.55 4.15
N PRO A 96 23.67 19.44 4.08
CA PRO A 96 23.11 18.10 4.20
C PRO A 96 23.10 17.57 5.65
N TYR A 97 23.45 18.37 6.65
CA TYR A 97 23.72 17.89 8.00
C TYR A 97 22.45 17.70 8.83
N CYS A 98 22.49 16.72 9.73
CA CYS A 98 21.44 16.45 10.70
C CYS A 98 21.27 17.63 11.66
N PRO A 99 20.05 18.18 11.84
CA PRO A 99 19.82 19.34 12.72
C PRO A 99 20.22 19.10 14.18
N TRP A 100 20.22 17.84 14.62
CA TRP A 100 20.52 17.45 16.00
C TRP A 100 21.96 16.99 16.21
N CYS A 101 22.58 16.36 15.20
CA CYS A 101 23.96 15.84 15.28
C CYS A 101 25.00 16.80 14.69
N ARG A 102 24.57 17.78 13.87
CA ARG A 102 25.29 18.93 13.27
C ARG A 102 26.49 18.64 12.37
N MET A 103 27.24 17.55 12.57
CA MET A 103 28.44 17.20 11.79
C MET A 103 28.30 15.88 11.03
N VAL A 104 27.10 15.30 11.03
CA VAL A 104 26.81 14.06 10.33
C VAL A 104 25.70 14.34 9.33
N GLU A 105 25.87 13.90 8.08
CA GLU A 105 24.85 14.00 7.06
C GLU A 105 23.56 13.27 7.48
N GLU A 106 22.40 13.88 7.30
CA GLU A 106 21.11 13.27 7.64
C GLU A 106 20.65 12.28 6.57
N THR A 107 21.34 11.15 6.46
CA THR A 107 20.91 10.04 5.59
C THR A 107 19.78 9.24 6.24
N ILE A 108 19.12 8.38 5.46
CA ILE A 108 18.12 7.43 6.00
C ILE A 108 18.74 6.52 7.05
N GLU A 109 19.95 6.03 6.79
CA GLU A 109 20.70 5.20 7.73
C GLU A 109 20.98 5.95 9.03
N HIS A 110 21.48 7.19 8.94
CA HIS A 110 21.68 8.02 10.13
C HIS A 110 20.38 8.21 10.89
N PHE A 111 19.30 8.56 10.21
CA PHE A 111 18.00 8.80 10.82
C PHE A 111 17.43 7.56 11.53
N LEU A 112 17.50 6.39 10.90
CA LEU A 112 16.92 5.15 11.43
C LEU A 112 17.82 4.47 12.47
N LEU A 113 19.14 4.59 12.33
CA LEU A 113 20.09 3.80 13.12
C LEU A 113 20.98 4.68 13.99
N HIS A 114 21.45 5.86 13.59
CA HIS A 114 22.54 6.53 14.33
C HIS A 114 22.17 7.84 15.03
N CYS A 115 20.99 8.40 14.75
CA CYS A 115 20.63 9.72 15.23
C CYS A 115 20.40 9.74 16.74
N SER A 116 21.20 10.55 17.45
CA SER A 116 21.12 10.69 18.92
C SER A 116 19.75 11.17 19.40
N ARG A 117 19.07 11.99 18.58
CA ARG A 117 17.70 12.47 18.85
C ARG A 117 16.70 11.33 18.97
N PHE A 118 16.90 10.24 18.22
CA PHE A 118 15.97 9.11 18.13
C PHE A 118 16.55 7.83 18.74
N HIS A 119 17.52 7.97 19.65
CA HIS A 119 18.30 6.85 20.19
C HIS A 119 17.44 5.65 20.65
N SER A 120 16.37 5.88 21.40
CA SER A 120 15.47 4.81 21.87
C SER A 120 14.84 4.02 20.73
N HIS A 121 14.37 4.71 19.68
CA HIS A 121 13.81 4.06 18.50
C HIS A 121 14.89 3.32 17.70
N CYS A 122 16.09 3.89 17.59
CA CYS A 122 17.20 3.25 16.87
C CYS A 122 17.64 1.95 17.54
N VAL A 123 17.68 1.91 18.89
CA VAL A 123 18.00 0.69 19.65
C VAL A 123 16.93 -0.38 19.40
N LEU A 124 15.65 -0.03 19.57
CA LEU A 124 14.55 -0.97 19.32
C LEU A 124 14.54 -1.53 17.88
N LEU A 125 14.78 -0.66 16.89
CA LEU A 125 14.83 -1.08 15.50
C LEU A 125 16.00 -2.02 15.25
N ARG A 126 17.18 -1.73 15.79
CA ARG A 126 18.34 -2.63 15.68
C ARG A 126 18.07 -3.98 16.31
N ASP A 127 17.52 -4.01 17.52
CA ASP A 127 17.23 -5.26 18.22
C ASP A 127 16.25 -6.14 17.41
N HIS A 128 15.23 -5.52 16.81
CA HIS A 128 14.30 -6.21 15.92
C HIS A 128 14.98 -6.73 14.65
N LEU A 129 15.87 -5.94 14.05
CA LEU A 129 16.60 -6.35 12.85
C LEU A 129 17.55 -7.52 13.14
N VAL A 130 18.26 -7.49 14.26
CA VAL A 130 19.10 -8.59 14.73
C VAL A 130 18.25 -9.84 14.99
N ALA A 131 17.09 -9.72 15.63
CA ALA A 131 16.17 -10.84 15.85
C ALA A 131 15.65 -11.47 14.54
N LEU A 132 15.60 -10.69 13.45
CA LEU A 132 15.26 -11.16 12.11
C LEU A 132 16.48 -11.69 11.32
N GLY A 133 17.66 -11.76 11.94
CA GLY A 133 18.90 -12.24 11.33
C GLY A 133 19.60 -11.23 10.43
N VAL A 134 19.24 -9.94 10.53
CA VAL A 134 19.93 -8.85 9.84
C VAL A 134 20.97 -8.26 10.78
N TYR A 135 22.25 -8.47 10.44
CA TYR A 135 23.37 -7.89 11.18
C TYR A 135 23.76 -6.55 10.54
N LEU A 136 23.89 -5.51 11.37
CA LEU A 136 24.15 -4.12 10.99
C LEU A 136 25.47 -3.64 11.56
#